data_AF-A0A2A9N6A0-F1
#
_entry.id   AF-A0A2A9N6A0-F1
#
_cell.length_a   1.000
_cell.length_b   1.000
_cell.length_c   1.000
_cell.angle_alpha   90.00
_cell.angle_beta   90.00
_cell.angle_gamma   90.00
#
_symmetry.space_group_name_H-M   'P 1'
#
loop_
_entity.id
_entity.type
_entity.pdbx_description
1 polymer ?
#
loop_
_entity_poly.entity_id
_entity_poly.type
_entity_poly.pdbx_seq_one_letter_code
_entity_poly.pdbx_strand_id
1 'polypeptide(L)'
;MITCEAFINACQLYISAKPHEFATLQIKIMWVLGFMQSGMGTTVLGSVYGIYDHPGSTHPDPIELLYQDIYKAFRDPNKQATAIQEITTIKQGIKSGEEHVQVFKQCYMCSGYGETASIHKFKRSLNTPLLDKIMAVPDLPTTLKKWYDLVV
;
A
#
# COMPACT_ATOMS: atom_id res chain seq x y z
N MET A 1 -4.59 -2.98 -0.15
CA MET A 1 -3.81 -3.18 1.09
C MET A 1 -3.07 -1.89 1.37
N ILE A 2 -3.17 -1.32 2.58
CA ILE A 2 -2.32 -0.18 2.97
C ILE A 2 -0.95 -0.76 3.27
N THR A 3 0.07 -0.35 2.53
CA THR A 3 1.44 -0.81 2.78
C THR A 3 2.08 0.00 3.91
N CYS A 4 3.12 -0.53 4.56
CA CYS A 4 3.84 0.20 5.59
C CYS A 4 4.40 1.54 5.09
N GLU A 5 4.76 1.63 3.82
CA GLU A 5 5.22 2.86 3.16
C GLU A 5 4.10 3.89 3.05
N ALA A 6 2.89 3.46 2.67
CA ALA A 6 1.73 4.35 2.62
C ALA A 6 1.41 4.93 4.02
N PHE A 7 1.55 4.11 5.06
CA PHE A 7 1.42 4.56 6.44
C PHE A 7 2.51 5.58 6.83
N ILE A 8 3.79 5.26 6.60
CA ILE A 8 4.92 6.16 6.90
C ILE A 8 4.76 7.50 6.17
N ASN A 9 4.45 7.46 4.88
CA ASN A 9 4.25 8.67 4.06
C ASN A 9 3.09 9.53 4.60
N ALA A 10 1.98 8.90 5.00
CA ALA A 10 0.84 9.60 5.58
C ALA A 10 1.21 10.26 6.92
N CYS A 11 1.97 9.58 7.78
CA CYS A 11 2.48 10.16 9.01
C CYS A 11 3.37 11.38 8.74
N GLN A 12 4.34 11.25 7.83
CA GLN A 12 5.24 12.35 7.47
C GLN A 12 4.47 13.56 6.91
N LEU A 13 3.50 13.31 6.01
CA LEU A 13 2.66 14.36 5.43
C LEU A 13 1.83 15.08 6.49
N TYR A 14 1.18 14.33 7.39
CA TYR A 14 0.35 14.91 8.44
C TYR A 14 1.16 15.74 9.44
N ILE A 15 2.31 15.21 9.89
CA ILE A 15 3.22 15.93 10.79
C ILE A 15 3.74 17.21 10.15
N SER A 16 4.10 17.15 8.86
CA SER A 16 4.59 18.31 8.11
C SER A 16 3.51 19.37 7.89
N ALA A 17 2.24 18.95 7.71
CA ALA A 17 1.12 19.87 7.53
C ALA A 17 0.76 20.63 8.82
N LYS A 18 1.13 20.11 10.00
CA LYS A 18 0.73 20.65 11.30
C LYS A 18 1.88 20.76 12.30
N PRO A 19 2.94 21.54 12.00
CA PRO A 19 4.15 21.57 12.83
C PRO A 19 3.89 22.01 14.28
N HIS A 20 2.86 22.83 14.52
CA HIS A 20 2.48 23.28 15.86
C HIS A 20 1.87 22.17 16.75
N GLU A 21 1.15 21.20 16.17
CA GLU A 21 0.65 20.02 16.91
C GLU A 21 1.80 19.05 17.26
N PHE A 22 2.92 19.11 16.53
CA PHE A 22 4.06 18.21 16.63
C PHE A 22 5.35 18.92 17.04
N ALA A 23 5.25 19.77 18.07
CA ALA A 23 6.33 20.64 18.53
C ALA A 23 7.55 19.88 19.11
N THR A 24 7.38 18.62 19.54
CA THR A 24 8.46 17.81 20.11
C THR A 24 8.59 16.47 19.40
N LEU A 25 9.81 15.92 19.42
CA LEU A 25 10.11 14.59 18.89
C LEU A 25 9.28 13.49 19.59
N GLN A 26 9.10 13.61 20.90
CA GLN A 26 8.28 12.67 21.69
C GLN A 26 6.82 12.66 21.22
N ILE A 27 6.22 13.83 20.95
CA ILE A 27 4.85 13.90 20.46
C ILE A 27 4.73 13.21 19.09
N LYS A 28 5.70 13.44 18.19
CA LYS A 28 5.74 12.75 16.88
C LYS A 28 5.79 11.23 17.04
N ILE A 29 6.71 10.73 17.85
CA ILE A 29 6.90 9.29 18.08
C ILE A 29 5.64 8.66 18.69
N MET A 30 5.13 9.24 19.77
CA MET A 30 3.94 8.72 20.46
C MET A 30 2.70 8.72 19.56
N TRP A 31 2.54 9.76 18.74
CA TRP A 31 1.43 9.86 17.81
C TRP A 31 1.49 8.78 16.72
N VAL A 32 2.66 8.55 16.11
CA VAL A 32 2.84 7.46 15.13
C VAL A 32 2.53 6.09 15.75
N LEU A 33 3.01 5.85 16.97
CA LEU A 33 2.78 4.59 17.69
C LEU A 33 1.32 4.39 18.10
N GLY A 34 0.57 5.47 18.32
CA GLY A 34 -0.86 5.42 18.67
C GLY A 34 -1.75 4.76 17.61
N PHE A 35 -1.29 4.67 16.35
CA PHE A 35 -2.00 3.96 15.27
C PHE A 35 -1.69 2.47 15.19
N MET A 36 -0.71 1.99 15.96
CA MET A 36 -0.30 0.59 15.94
C MET A 36 -1.19 -0.25 16.87
N GLN A 37 -1.54 -1.47 16.45
CA GLN A 37 -2.26 -2.39 17.34
C GLN A 37 -1.43 -2.68 18.60
N SER A 38 -2.11 -2.72 19.74
CA SER A 38 -1.53 -2.96 21.06
C SER A 38 -0.64 -4.21 21.05
N GLY A 39 0.66 -4.02 21.27
CA GLY A 39 1.69 -5.08 21.28
C GLY A 39 2.76 -4.95 20.19
N MET A 40 2.44 -4.34 19.04
CA MET A 40 3.43 -4.09 18.00
C MET A 40 4.19 -2.78 18.21
N GLY A 41 3.46 -1.75 18.69
CA GLY A 41 4.07 -0.48 19.07
C GLY A 41 5.11 -0.63 20.18
N THR A 42 4.95 -1.59 21.10
CA THR A 42 5.89 -1.82 22.21
C THR A 42 7.21 -2.44 21.77
N THR A 43 7.20 -3.32 20.76
CA THR A 43 8.43 -3.91 20.20
C THR A 43 9.26 -2.88 19.45
N VAL A 44 8.59 -2.06 18.63
CA VAL A 44 9.22 -0.95 17.89
C VAL A 44 9.68 0.17 18.84
N LEU A 45 8.97 0.41 19.93
CA LEU A 45 9.36 1.37 20.96
C LEU A 45 10.64 0.93 21.69
N GLY A 46 10.77 -0.36 21.98
CA GLY A 46 11.94 -0.94 22.65
C GLY A 46 13.22 -0.80 21.83
N SER A 47 13.16 -0.96 20.51
CA SER A 47 14.32 -0.75 19.62
C SER A 47 14.73 0.72 19.53
N VAL A 48 13.76 1.64 19.46
CA VAL A 48 14.04 3.08 19.45
C VAL A 48 14.69 3.53 20.76
N TYR A 49 14.15 3.14 21.93
CA TYR A 49 14.71 3.54 23.23
C TYR A 49 16.01 2.82 23.62
N GLY A 50 16.23 1.57 23.18
CA GLY A 50 17.47 0.85 23.44
C GLY A 50 18.72 1.52 22.83
N ILE A 51 18.54 2.36 21.80
CA ILE A 51 19.63 3.09 21.14
C ILE A 51 20.02 4.35 21.91
N TYR A 52 19.10 4.97 22.67
CA TYR A 52 19.38 6.17 23.48
C TYR A 52 20.27 5.89 24.70
N ASP A 53 20.37 4.63 25.12
CA ASP A 53 21.16 4.21 26.29
C ASP A 53 22.67 4.09 25.98
N HIS A 54 23.10 4.43 24.76
CA HIS A 54 24.49 4.33 24.31
C HIS A 54 25.05 5.69 23.87
N PRO A 55 25.67 6.45 24.79
CA PRO A 55 26.23 7.75 24.48
C PRO A 55 27.49 7.62 23.61
N GLY A 56 27.46 8.13 22.38
CA GLY A 56 28.68 8.29 21.56
C GLY A 56 28.55 8.07 20.06
N SER A 57 27.40 7.63 19.55
CA SER A 57 27.21 7.48 18.09
C SER A 57 26.43 8.66 17.50
N THR A 58 26.79 9.07 16.28
CA THR A 58 26.00 9.97 15.44
C THR A 58 24.75 9.23 14.99
N HIS A 59 23.77 9.11 15.89
CA HIS A 59 22.56 8.35 15.62
C HIS A 59 21.64 9.12 14.66
N PRO A 60 20.95 8.43 13.73
CA PRO A 60 19.88 9.02 12.93
C PRO A 60 18.79 9.63 13.84
N ASP A 61 18.05 10.62 13.31
CA ASP A 61 16.89 11.19 14.01
C ASP A 61 15.99 10.05 14.52
N PRO A 62 15.63 10.00 15.81
CA PRO A 62 14.84 8.91 16.37
C PRO A 62 13.48 8.69 15.71
N ILE A 63 12.88 9.71 15.08
CA ILE A 63 11.69 9.50 14.24
C ILE A 63 12.00 8.72 12.97
N GLU A 64 13.19 8.89 12.40
CA GLU A 64 13.68 8.12 11.25
C GLU A 64 14.01 6.69 11.64
N LEU A 65 14.57 6.46 12.83
CA LEU A 65 14.75 5.11 13.38
C LEU A 65 13.41 4.40 13.55
N LEU A 66 12.41 5.11 14.07
CA LEU A 66 11.05 4.59 14.16
C LEU A 66 10.54 4.15 12.77
N TYR A 67 10.65 5.00 11.74
CA TYR A 67 10.22 4.64 10.38
C TYR A 67 11.00 3.47 9.80
N GLN A 68 12.30 3.36 10.07
CA GLN A 68 13.12 2.21 9.65
C GLN A 68 12.66 0.91 10.31
N ASP A 69 12.35 0.95 11.61
CA ASP A 69 11.88 -0.23 12.34
C ASP A 69 10.48 -0.64 11.89
N ILE A 70 9.60 0.33 11.62
CA ILE A 70 8.30 0.08 10.99
C ILE A 70 8.49 -0.57 9.63
N TYR A 71 9.37 -0.02 8.79
CA TYR A 71 9.65 -0.59 7.48
C TYR A 71 10.21 -2.02 7.58
N LYS A 72 11.15 -2.28 8.49
CA LYS A 72 11.71 -3.62 8.69
C LYS A 72 10.67 -4.62 9.18
N ALA A 73 9.82 -4.22 10.12
CA ALA A 73 8.82 -5.10 10.73
C ALA A 73 7.63 -5.40 9.80
N PHE A 74 7.21 -4.42 8.99
CA PHE A 74 5.95 -4.48 8.26
C PHE A 74 6.09 -4.47 6.74
N ARG A 75 7.30 -4.31 6.18
CA ARG A 75 7.47 -4.46 4.74
C ARG A 75 7.10 -5.88 4.33
N ASP A 76 6.46 -5.97 3.18
CA ASP A 76 6.29 -7.25 2.51
C ASP A 76 7.67 -7.74 2.00
N PRO A 77 8.18 -8.89 2.49
CA PRO A 77 9.46 -9.43 2.05
C PRO A 77 9.44 -9.88 0.58
N ASN A 78 8.26 -10.14 0.01
CA ASN A 78 8.10 -10.56 -1.37
C ASN A 78 6.89 -9.87 -2.04
N LYS A 79 7.02 -8.55 -2.20
CA LYS A 79 6.02 -7.66 -2.83
C LYS A 79 5.47 -8.21 -4.15
N GLN A 80 6.34 -8.78 -4.99
CA GLN A 80 5.92 -9.29 -6.28
C GLN A 80 5.05 -10.55 -6.14
N ALA A 81 5.45 -11.50 -5.29
CA ALA A 81 4.64 -12.71 -5.08
C ALA A 81 3.28 -12.38 -4.45
N THR A 82 3.24 -11.45 -3.49
CA THR A 82 1.99 -10.96 -2.91
C THR A 82 1.12 -10.30 -3.96
N ALA A 83 1.67 -9.42 -4.79
CA ALA A 83 0.94 -8.78 -5.88
C ALA A 83 0.41 -9.78 -6.91
N ILE A 84 1.18 -10.83 -7.23
CA ILE A 84 0.75 -11.95 -8.08
C ILE A 84 -0.41 -12.72 -7.42
N GLN A 85 -0.34 -12.97 -6.12
CA GLN A 85 -1.41 -13.63 -5.39
C GLN A 85 -2.68 -12.78 -5.35
N GLU A 86 -2.55 -11.48 -5.10
CA GLU A 86 -3.68 -10.54 -5.09
C GLU A 86 -4.34 -10.45 -6.47
N ILE A 87 -3.58 -10.23 -7.54
CA ILE A 87 -4.12 -10.09 -8.90
C ILE A 87 -4.73 -11.39 -9.44
N THR A 88 -4.32 -12.55 -8.92
CA THR A 88 -4.89 -13.85 -9.31
C THR A 88 -6.17 -14.17 -8.57
N THR A 89 -6.37 -13.61 -7.37
CA THR A 89 -7.53 -13.86 -6.51
C THR A 89 -8.56 -12.73 -6.53
N ILE A 90 -8.19 -11.55 -7.02
CA ILE A 90 -9.08 -10.39 -7.08
C ILE A 90 -10.34 -10.68 -7.91
N LYS A 91 -11.47 -10.26 -7.35
CA LYS A 91 -12.81 -10.29 -7.97
C LYS A 91 -13.51 -8.96 -7.74
N GLN A 92 -14.26 -8.52 -8.74
CA GLN A 92 -15.10 -7.33 -8.68
C GLN A 92 -16.12 -7.48 -7.54
N GLY A 93 -16.90 -8.56 -7.54
CA GLY A 93 -17.85 -8.84 -6.47
C GLY A 93 -18.89 -7.72 -6.38
N ILE A 94 -19.04 -7.11 -5.19
CA ILE A 94 -19.97 -5.99 -4.96
C ILE A 94 -19.39 -4.62 -5.31
N LYS A 95 -18.10 -4.54 -5.66
CA LYS A 95 -17.44 -3.26 -5.98
C LYS A 95 -17.96 -2.72 -7.30
N SER A 96 -18.04 -1.39 -7.39
CA SER A 96 -18.24 -0.71 -8.67
C SER A 96 -17.10 -1.04 -9.64
N GLY A 97 -17.32 -0.80 -10.93
CA GLY A 97 -16.27 -0.96 -11.93
C GLY A 97 -15.05 -0.11 -11.62
N GLU A 98 -15.27 1.15 -11.23
CA GLU A 98 -14.21 2.08 -10.86
C GLU A 98 -13.42 1.61 -9.63
N GLU A 99 -14.10 1.21 -8.56
CA GLU A 99 -13.44 0.68 -7.36
C GLU A 99 -12.59 -0.55 -7.68
N HIS A 100 -13.12 -1.45 -8.50
CA HIS A 100 -12.40 -2.64 -8.94
C HIS A 100 -11.17 -2.29 -9.78
N VAL A 101 -11.29 -1.32 -10.69
CA VAL A 101 -10.17 -0.81 -11.50
C VAL A 101 -9.05 -0.27 -10.60
N GLN A 102 -9.36 0.50 -9.56
CA GLN A 102 -8.34 1.06 -8.66
C GLN A 102 -7.60 -0.04 -7.89
N VAL A 103 -8.32 -1.03 -7.36
CA VAL A 103 -7.69 -2.16 -6.67
C VAL A 103 -6.84 -2.97 -7.63
N PHE A 104 -7.32 -3.24 -8.84
CA PHE A 104 -6.56 -3.99 -9.84
C PHE A 104 -5.27 -3.26 -10.27
N LYS A 105 -5.33 -1.94 -10.49
CA LYS A 105 -4.15 -1.11 -10.82
C LYS A 105 -3.06 -1.24 -9.76
N GLN A 106 -3.44 -1.22 -8.48
CA GLN A 106 -2.49 -1.35 -7.38
C GLN A 106 -1.74 -2.69 -7.41
N CYS A 107 -2.47 -3.80 -7.60
CA CYS A 107 -1.84 -5.12 -7.69
C CYS A 107 -1.00 -5.26 -8.97
N TYR A 108 -1.49 -4.73 -10.09
CA TYR A 108 -0.81 -4.77 -11.39
C TYR A 108 0.57 -4.13 -11.33
N MET A 109 0.68 -2.91 -10.78
CA MET A 109 1.95 -2.17 -10.72
C MET A 109 3.07 -2.94 -10.00
N CYS A 110 2.71 -3.79 -9.04
CA CYS A 110 3.66 -4.57 -8.25
C CYS A 110 3.88 -6.01 -8.77
N SER A 111 3.05 -6.49 -9.70
CA SER A 111 3.06 -7.90 -10.15
C SER A 111 4.16 -8.23 -11.17
N GLY A 112 4.64 -7.24 -11.92
CA GLY A 112 5.56 -7.43 -13.04
C GLY A 112 4.95 -8.11 -14.27
N TYR A 113 3.62 -8.23 -14.35
CA TYR A 113 2.95 -8.76 -15.54
C TYR A 113 3.02 -7.81 -16.74
N GLY A 114 3.21 -8.39 -17.92
CA GLY A 114 3.03 -7.68 -19.19
C GLY A 114 1.56 -7.37 -19.48
N GLU A 115 1.33 -6.49 -20.45
CA GLU A 115 -0.01 -5.98 -20.75
C GLU A 115 -1.00 -7.08 -21.17
N THR A 116 -0.60 -8.02 -22.03
CA THR A 116 -1.44 -9.15 -22.46
C THR A 116 -1.91 -10.02 -21.29
N ALA A 117 -0.98 -10.40 -20.40
CA ALA A 117 -1.30 -11.19 -19.21
C ALA A 117 -2.24 -10.42 -18.29
N SER A 118 -2.03 -9.11 -18.16
CA SER A 118 -2.81 -8.24 -17.30
C SER A 118 -4.24 -8.06 -17.80
N ILE A 119 -4.43 -7.88 -19.11
CA ILE A 119 -5.77 -7.84 -19.73
C ILE A 119 -6.51 -9.16 -19.47
N HIS A 120 -5.83 -10.31 -19.63
CA HIS A 120 -6.42 -11.61 -19.35
C HIS A 120 -6.84 -11.76 -17.87
N LYS A 121 -5.99 -11.34 -16.93
CA LYS A 121 -6.33 -11.34 -15.49
C LYS A 121 -7.47 -10.39 -15.17
N PHE A 122 -7.47 -9.18 -15.75
CA PHE A 122 -8.51 -8.17 -15.55
C PHE A 122 -9.88 -8.70 -15.99
N LYS A 123 -9.99 -9.24 -17.22
CA LYS A 123 -11.20 -9.89 -17.72
C LYS A 123 -11.75 -10.93 -16.74
N ARG A 124 -10.88 -11.82 -16.23
CA ARG A 124 -11.26 -12.91 -15.31
C ARG A 124 -11.67 -12.42 -13.92
N SER A 125 -11.33 -11.18 -13.58
CA SER A 125 -11.68 -10.56 -12.30
C SER A 125 -13.03 -9.83 -12.31
N LEU A 126 -13.53 -9.46 -13.49
CA LEU A 126 -14.82 -8.78 -13.65
C LEU A 126 -16.00 -9.72 -13.41
N ASN A 127 -17.14 -9.15 -13.03
CA ASN A 127 -18.40 -9.87 -12.97
C ASN A 127 -18.89 -10.21 -14.37
N THR A 128 -19.45 -11.40 -14.56
CA THR A 128 -19.90 -11.91 -15.87
C THR A 128 -20.80 -10.94 -16.64
N PRO A 129 -21.85 -10.32 -16.04
CA PRO A 129 -22.72 -9.41 -16.80
C PRO A 129 -22.00 -8.19 -17.38
N LEU A 130 -21.03 -7.65 -16.64
CA LEU A 130 -20.23 -6.51 -17.12
C LEU A 130 -19.24 -6.95 -18.21
N LEU A 131 -18.59 -8.11 -18.00
CA LEU A 131 -17.69 -8.68 -18.99
C LEU A 131 -18.41 -8.94 -20.31
N ASP A 132 -19.60 -9.55 -20.27
CA ASP A 132 -20.39 -9.88 -21.46
C ASP A 132 -20.78 -8.61 -22.25
N LYS A 133 -21.18 -7.55 -21.53
CA LYS A 133 -21.48 -6.25 -22.14
C LYS A 133 -20.26 -5.65 -22.86
N ILE A 134 -19.07 -5.75 -22.27
CA ILE A 134 -17.83 -5.24 -22.87
C ILE A 134 -17.41 -6.11 -24.06
N MET A 135 -17.57 -7.43 -23.97
CA MET A 135 -17.23 -8.37 -25.04
C MET A 135 -18.11 -8.22 -26.28
N ALA A 136 -19.28 -7.58 -26.17
CA ALA A 136 -20.16 -7.24 -27.29
C ALA A 136 -19.71 -6.00 -28.10
N VAL A 137 -18.67 -5.28 -27.65
CA VAL A 137 -18.13 -4.11 -28.37
C VAL A 137 -17.34 -4.58 -29.61
N PRO A 138 -17.60 -4.06 -30.82
CA PRO A 138 -16.96 -4.52 -32.06
C PRO A 138 -15.43 -4.40 -32.05
N ASP A 139 -14.90 -3.31 -31.51
CA ASP A 139 -13.47 -3.02 -31.43
C ASP A 139 -12.95 -3.24 -30.01
N LEU A 140 -12.66 -4.49 -29.68
CA LEU A 140 -12.15 -4.86 -28.36
C LEU A 140 -10.79 -4.20 -28.09
N PRO A 141 -10.60 -3.59 -26.91
CA PRO A 141 -9.34 -2.93 -26.64
C PRO A 141 -8.16 -3.90 -26.52
N THR A 142 -7.00 -3.45 -26.99
CA THR A 142 -5.72 -4.17 -26.88
C THR A 142 -4.83 -3.66 -25.76
N THR A 143 -5.23 -2.56 -25.10
CA THR A 143 -4.48 -1.93 -24.01
C THR A 143 -5.29 -1.97 -22.73
N LEU A 144 -4.61 -2.18 -21.60
CA LEU A 144 -5.25 -2.28 -20.29
C LEU A 144 -5.95 -0.97 -19.88
N LYS A 145 -5.39 0.19 -20.28
CA LYS A 145 -6.02 1.51 -20.03
C LYS A 145 -7.42 1.61 -20.64
N LYS A 146 -7.56 1.27 -21.93
CA LYS A 146 -8.86 1.28 -22.61
C LYS A 146 -9.86 0.25 -22.02
N TRP A 147 -9.36 -0.86 -21.45
CA TRP A 147 -10.21 -1.78 -20.69
C TRP A 147 -10.77 -1.13 -19.43
N TYR A 148 -10.00 -0.28 -18.74
CA TYR A 148 -10.49 0.48 -17.60
C TYR A 148 -11.58 1.47 -17.99
N ASP A 149 -11.39 2.17 -19.11
CA ASP A 149 -12.34 3.18 -19.59
C ASP A 149 -13.71 2.59 -19.98
N LEU A 150 -13.80 1.29 -20.26
CA LEU A 150 -15.07 0.58 -20.54
C LEU A 150 -15.78 0.06 -19.28
N VAL A 151 -15.08 0.02 -18.15
CA VAL A 151 -15.57 -0.52 -16.87
C VAL A 151 -16.08 0.59 -15.95
N VAL A 152 -15.52 1.80 -16.07
CA VAL A 152 -15.93 3.03 -15.37
C VAL A 152 -17.13 3.64 -16.08
#